data_AF-A0A7T2GJ68-F1
#
_entry.id   AF-A0A7T2GJ68-F1
#
_cell.length_a   1.000
_cell.length_b   1.000
_cell.length_c   1.000
_cell.angle_alpha   90.00
_cell.angle_beta   90.00
_cell.angle_gamma   90.00
#
_symmetry.space_group_name_H-M   'P 1'
#
loop_
_entity.id
_entity.type
_entity.pdbx_description
1 polymer ?
#
loop_
_entity_poly.entity_id
_entity_poly.type
_entity_poly.pdbx_seq_one_letter_code
_entity_poly.pdbx_strand_id
1 'polypeptide(L)'
;MRRGPAVMAVLGVWATNQILGFGLLGYPWTPYALAFGVALGAGSLAALVVARRAGLTGAGISPARVAAASGLGFIVYETSLFALALTIGGTETFAPRIVLQIAVNEGLWLAGLLAFYALLRRTAPGRFGSLPAFRLA
;
A
#
# COMPACT_ATOMS: atom_id res chain seq x y z
N MET A 1 -11.09 11.28 5.57
CA MET A 1 -10.32 11.55 4.33
C MET A 1 -11.27 11.63 3.14
N ARG A 2 -11.19 12.68 2.31
CA ARG A 2 -11.90 12.74 1.02
C ARG A 2 -11.47 11.53 0.16
N ARG A 3 -12.40 10.92 -0.60
CA ARG A 3 -12.12 9.67 -1.35
C ARG A 3 -11.11 9.90 -2.49
N GLY A 4 -11.23 11.03 -3.19
CA GLY A 4 -10.38 11.39 -4.33
C GLY A 4 -8.87 11.34 -4.05
N PRO A 5 -8.34 12.07 -3.05
CA PRO A 5 -6.89 12.12 -2.83
C PRO A 5 -6.24 10.77 -2.52
N ALA A 6 -6.93 9.89 -1.79
CA ALA A 6 -6.38 8.57 -1.44
C ALA A 6 -6.32 7.63 -2.66
N VAL A 7 -7.37 7.64 -3.49
CA VAL A 7 -7.39 6.86 -4.73
C VAL A 7 -6.34 7.38 -5.71
N MET A 8 -6.21 8.70 -5.85
CA MET A 8 -5.18 9.29 -6.71
C MET A 8 -3.76 8.97 -6.24
N ALA A 9 -3.52 8.93 -4.93
CA ALA A 9 -2.23 8.51 -4.40
C ALA A 9 -1.90 7.05 -4.77
N VAL A 10 -2.85 6.13 -4.59
CA VAL A 10 -2.67 4.71 -4.97
C VAL A 10 -2.43 4.57 -6.48
N LEU A 11 -3.26 5.21 -7.30
CA LEU A 11 -3.11 5.15 -8.76
C LEU A 11 -1.81 5.82 -9.23
N GLY A 12 -1.38 6.91 -8.59
CA GLY A 12 -0.12 7.58 -8.91
C GLY A 12 1.10 6.71 -8.61
N VAL A 13 1.12 6.05 -7.44
CA VAL A 13 2.19 5.11 -7.08
C VAL A 13 2.18 3.90 -8.01
N TRP A 14 1.01 3.32 -8.28
CA TRP A 14 0.87 2.21 -9.22
C TRP A 14 1.35 2.59 -10.62
N ALA A 15 0.91 3.72 -11.18
CA ALA A 15 1.32 4.17 -12.50
C ALA A 15 2.84 4.40 -12.57
N THR A 16 3.42 4.99 -11.52
CA THR A 16 4.88 5.16 -11.39
C THR A 16 5.59 3.82 -11.41
N ASN A 17 5.10 2.84 -10.66
CA ASN A 17 5.64 1.47 -10.66
C ASN A 17 5.59 0.85 -12.07
N GLN A 18 4.49 1.01 -12.80
CA GLN A 18 4.37 0.50 -14.17
C GLN A 18 5.35 1.20 -15.13
N ILE A 19 5.46 2.53 -15.07
CA ILE A 19 6.36 3.31 -15.92
C ILE A 19 7.81 2.92 -15.66
N LEU A 20 8.21 2.78 -14.39
CA LEU A 20 9.56 2.37 -14.05
C LEU A 20 9.83 0.93 -14.47
N GLY A 21 8.90 0.01 -14.22
CA GLY A 21 9.02 -1.40 -14.59
C GLY A 21 9.21 -1.59 -16.10
N PHE A 22 8.24 -1.13 -16.89
CA PHE A 22 8.22 -1.33 -18.35
C PHE A 22 9.11 -0.37 -19.13
N GLY A 23 9.37 0.83 -18.60
CA GLY A 23 10.16 1.86 -19.27
C GLY A 23 11.64 1.83 -18.92
N LEU A 24 11.99 1.67 -17.64
CA LEU A 24 13.38 1.80 -17.16
C LEU A 24 14.01 0.45 -16.78
N LEU A 25 13.26 -0.42 -16.12
CA LEU A 25 13.77 -1.71 -15.60
C LEU A 25 13.65 -2.85 -16.62
N GLY A 26 13.10 -2.58 -17.81
CA GLY A 26 13.06 -3.54 -18.91
C GLY A 26 12.11 -4.72 -18.67
N TYR A 27 11.00 -4.52 -17.94
CA TYR A 27 10.00 -5.57 -17.77
C TYR A 27 9.49 -6.04 -19.15
N PRO A 28 9.35 -7.36 -19.35
CA PRO A 28 8.97 -7.91 -20.64
C PRO A 28 7.52 -7.56 -20.94
N TRP A 29 7.25 -7.14 -22.18
CA TRP A 29 5.90 -6.82 -22.66
C TRP A 29 5.09 -8.08 -23.00
N THR A 30 4.88 -8.94 -22.00
CA THR A 30 4.10 -10.18 -22.14
C THR A 30 2.73 -10.05 -21.49
N PRO A 31 1.72 -10.81 -21.96
CA PRO A 31 0.42 -10.87 -21.30
C PRO A 31 0.52 -11.23 -19.81
N TYR A 32 1.48 -12.09 -19.45
CA TYR A 32 1.77 -12.46 -18.06
C TYR A 32 2.18 -11.25 -17.22
N ALA A 33 3.18 -10.48 -17.66
CA ALA A 33 3.67 -9.32 -16.92
C ALA A 33 2.61 -8.20 -16.85
N LEU A 34 1.84 -8.01 -17.92
CA LEU A 34 0.76 -7.04 -17.96
C LEU A 34 -0.39 -7.43 -17.02
N ALA A 35 -0.76 -8.71 -16.95
CA ALA A 35 -1.79 -9.22 -16.06
C ALA A 35 -1.43 -8.97 -14.58
N PHE A 36 -0.20 -9.30 -14.18
CA PHE A 36 0.28 -8.94 -12.84
C PHE A 36 0.33 -7.42 -12.64
N GLY A 37 0.74 -6.64 -13.64
CA GLY A 37 0.70 -5.17 -13.59
C GLY A 37 -0.69 -4.60 -13.25
N VAL A 38 -1.74 -5.13 -13.89
CA VAL A 38 -3.13 -4.76 -13.59
C VAL A 38 -3.54 -5.25 -12.20
N ALA A 39 -3.17 -6.47 -11.83
CA ALA A 39 -3.50 -7.06 -10.54
C ALA A 39 -2.87 -6.32 -9.37
N LEU A 40 -1.64 -5.81 -9.51
CA LEU A 40 -1.00 -4.93 -8.52
C LEU A 40 -1.91 -3.73 -8.24
N GLY A 41 -2.38 -3.03 -9.28
CA GLY A 41 -3.26 -1.88 -9.13
C GLY A 41 -4.61 -2.23 -8.52
N ALA A 42 -5.25 -3.29 -9.00
CA ALA A 42 -6.54 -3.75 -8.47
C ALA A 42 -6.44 -4.18 -7.00
N GLY A 43 -5.39 -4.95 -6.66
CA GLY A 43 -5.08 -5.37 -5.29
C GLY A 43 -4.83 -4.18 -4.36
N SER A 44 -4.08 -3.16 -4.81
CA SER A 44 -3.86 -1.94 -4.02
C SER A 44 -5.15 -1.16 -3.76
N LEU A 45 -6.06 -1.09 -4.74
CA LEU A 45 -7.37 -0.46 -4.55
C LEU A 45 -8.26 -1.26 -3.58
N ALA A 46 -8.24 -2.60 -3.66
CA ALA A 46 -8.94 -3.46 -2.72
C ALA A 46 -8.41 -3.29 -1.29
N ALA A 47 -7.09 -3.27 -1.12
CA ALA A 47 -6.43 -2.99 0.15
C ALA A 47 -6.83 -1.63 0.72
N LEU A 48 -6.89 -0.58 -0.11
CA LEU A 48 -7.35 0.75 0.29
C LEU A 48 -8.81 0.72 0.81
N VAL A 49 -9.71 -0.01 0.14
CA VAL A 49 -11.10 -0.15 0.60
C VAL A 49 -11.15 -0.79 1.99
N VAL A 50 -10.38 -1.86 2.21
CA VAL A 50 -10.35 -2.56 3.50
C VAL A 50 -9.72 -1.69 4.59
N ALA A 51 -8.58 -1.06 4.34
CA ALA A 51 -7.92 -0.16 5.29
C ALA A 51 -8.84 0.99 5.73
N ARG A 52 -9.69 1.51 4.82
CA ARG A 52 -10.69 2.53 5.15
C ARG A 52 -11.83 1.99 6.01
N ARG A 53 -12.29 0.77 5.73
CA ARG A 53 -13.36 0.11 6.51
C ARG A 53 -12.87 -0.33 7.89
N ALA A 54 -11.59 -0.64 8.05
CA ALA A 54 -10.95 -1.01 9.30
C ALA A 54 -10.86 0.14 10.34
N GLY A 55 -11.63 1.22 10.18
CA GLY A 55 -11.80 2.22 11.22
C GLY A 55 -10.72 3.30 11.26
N LEU A 56 -10.02 3.58 10.15
CA LEU A 56 -9.23 4.82 9.99
C LEU A 56 -10.11 6.08 9.84
N THR A 57 -11.39 6.00 10.17
CA THR A 57 -12.36 7.09 10.14
C THR A 57 -12.89 7.34 11.56
N GLY A 58 -12.54 8.47 12.16
CA GLY A 58 -12.99 8.87 13.49
C GLY A 58 -11.99 9.79 14.21
N ALA A 59 -12.37 10.32 15.37
CA ALA A 59 -11.47 11.12 16.22
C ALA A 59 -10.53 10.18 17.00
N GLY A 60 -9.25 10.18 16.66
CA GLY A 60 -8.21 9.38 17.30
C GLY A 60 -7.71 8.23 16.43
N ILE A 61 -6.67 8.49 15.64
CA ILE A 61 -5.90 7.46 14.92
C ILE A 61 -4.73 7.08 15.81
N SER A 62 -4.77 5.88 16.40
CA SER A 62 -3.65 5.33 17.16
C SER A 62 -2.67 4.58 16.24
N PRO A 63 -1.38 4.45 16.61
CA PRO A 63 -0.42 3.69 15.82
C PRO A 63 -0.85 2.22 15.62
N ALA A 64 -1.45 1.62 16.66
CA ALA A 64 -2.01 0.27 16.59
C ALA A 64 -3.10 0.12 15.53
N ARG A 65 -3.99 1.12 15.38
CA ARG A 65 -5.03 1.11 14.33
C ARG A 65 -4.43 1.24 12.93
N VAL A 66 -3.39 2.05 12.76
CA VAL A 66 -2.68 2.18 11.47
C VAL A 66 -2.00 0.87 11.11
N ALA A 67 -1.30 0.24 12.06
CA ALA A 67 -0.66 -1.06 11.86
C ALA A 67 -1.68 -2.15 11.51
N ALA A 68 -2.81 -2.21 12.23
CA ALA A 68 -3.88 -3.18 11.94
C ALA A 68 -4.50 -2.96 10.55
N ALA A 69 -4.80 -1.71 10.18
CA ALA A 69 -5.34 -1.39 8.87
C ALA A 69 -4.36 -1.72 7.73
N SER A 70 -3.06 -1.46 7.95
CA SER A 70 -2.00 -1.84 7.00
C SER A 70 -1.88 -3.35 6.87
N GLY A 71 -1.91 -4.09 7.99
CA GLY A 71 -1.86 -5.55 7.98
C GLY A 71 -3.05 -6.18 7.26
N LEU A 72 -4.27 -5.69 7.51
CA LEU A 72 -5.45 -6.12 6.76
C LEU A 72 -5.35 -5.79 5.26
N GLY A 73 -4.85 -4.60 4.94
CA GLY A 73 -4.58 -4.19 3.55
C GLY A 73 -3.58 -5.13 2.87
N PHE A 74 -2.47 -5.45 3.54
CA PHE A 74 -1.45 -6.37 3.06
C PHE A 74 -2.01 -7.77 2.79
N ILE A 75 -2.80 -8.32 3.71
CA ILE A 75 -3.45 -9.62 3.52
C ILE A 75 -4.35 -9.60 2.28
N VAL A 76 -5.16 -8.55 2.11
CA VAL A 76 -6.06 -8.42 0.96
C VAL A 76 -5.30 -8.27 -0.35
N TYR A 77 -4.19 -7.52 -0.33
CA TYR A 77 -3.31 -7.34 -1.46
C TYR A 77 -2.68 -8.66 -1.90
N GLU A 78 -1.99 -9.37 -0.99
CA GLU A 78 -1.33 -10.65 -1.27
C GLU A 78 -2.33 -11.72 -1.72
N THR A 79 -3.49 -11.82 -1.07
CA THR A 79 -4.53 -12.78 -1.47
C THR A 79 -5.12 -12.47 -2.83
N SER A 80 -5.25 -11.20 -3.21
CA SER A 80 -5.70 -10.81 -4.56
C SER A 80 -4.71 -11.22 -5.63
N LEU A 81 -3.40 -11.04 -5.39
CA LEU A 81 -2.37 -11.45 -6.32
C LEU A 81 -2.24 -12.98 -6.38
N PHE A 82 -2.33 -13.65 -5.23
CA PHE A 82 -2.30 -15.10 -5.18
C PHE A 82 -3.48 -15.72 -5.93
N ALA A 83 -4.67 -15.13 -5.84
CA ALA A 83 -5.84 -15.57 -6.61
C ALA A 83 -5.59 -15.50 -8.12
N LEU A 84 -4.88 -14.48 -8.61
CA LEU A 84 -4.45 -14.43 -10.01
C LEU A 84 -3.39 -15.52 -10.30
N ALA A 85 -2.39 -15.66 -9.44
CA ALA A 85 -1.32 -16.64 -9.60
C ALA A 85 -1.83 -18.08 -9.69
N LEU A 86 -2.92 -18.41 -8.99
CA LEU A 86 -3.61 -19.70 -9.11
C LEU A 86 -4.17 -19.97 -10.52
N THR A 87 -4.42 -18.93 -11.31
CA THR A 87 -5.01 -19.04 -12.66
C THR A 87 -3.97 -18.98 -13.78
N ILE A 88 -2.94 -18.15 -13.65
CA ILE A 88 -1.94 -17.91 -14.70
C ILE A 88 -0.51 -18.36 -14.33
N GLY A 89 -0.31 -18.98 -13.16
CA GLY A 89 0.98 -19.40 -12.65
C GLY A 89 1.68 -18.33 -11.79
N GLY A 90 2.83 -18.68 -11.20
CA GLY A 90 3.60 -17.79 -10.32
C GLY A 90 3.37 -18.03 -8.82
N THR A 91 2.77 -19.15 -8.41
CA THR A 91 2.49 -19.42 -6.98
C THR A 91 3.76 -19.56 -6.14
N GLU A 92 4.90 -19.89 -6.77
CA GLU A 92 6.21 -19.93 -6.13
C GLU A 92 6.66 -18.57 -5.59
N THR A 93 6.17 -17.46 -6.16
CA THR A 93 6.45 -16.11 -5.64
C THR A 93 5.75 -15.84 -4.31
N PHE A 94 4.81 -16.71 -3.90
CA PHE A 94 4.09 -16.63 -2.62
C PHE A 94 4.62 -17.62 -1.60
N ALA A 95 5.85 -18.14 -1.80
CA ALA A 95 6.53 -18.90 -0.76
C ALA A 95 6.58 -18.10 0.56
N PRO A 96 6.39 -18.74 1.73
CA PRO A 96 6.28 -18.03 3.01
C PRO A 96 7.43 -17.06 3.29
N ARG A 97 8.66 -17.41 2.85
CA ARG A 97 9.84 -16.55 2.98
C ARG A 97 9.72 -15.26 2.17
N ILE A 98 9.16 -15.32 0.96
CA ILE A 98 8.98 -14.16 0.09
C ILE A 98 7.88 -13.27 0.66
N VAL A 99 6.73 -13.86 1.03
CA VAL A 99 5.62 -13.11 1.63
C VAL A 99 6.07 -12.41 2.91
N LEU A 100 6.86 -13.08 3.77
CA LEU A 100 7.42 -12.46 4.97
C LEU A 100 8.38 -11.31 4.63
N GLN A 101 9.23 -11.46 3.60
CA GLN A 101 10.10 -10.39 3.15
C GLN A 101 9.31 -9.18 2.66
N ILE A 102 8.22 -9.39 1.90
CA ILE A 102 7.33 -8.31 1.46
C ILE A 102 6.64 -7.67 2.67
N ALA A 103 6.15 -8.46 3.62
CA ALA A 103 5.52 -7.94 4.85
C ALA A 103 6.47 -7.05 5.67
N VAL A 104 7.73 -7.46 5.81
CA VAL A 104 8.76 -6.64 6.48
C VAL A 104 9.02 -5.36 5.71
N ASN A 105 9.17 -5.45 4.39
CA ASN A 105 9.37 -4.27 3.53
C ASN A 105 8.19 -3.29 3.62
N GLU A 106 6.95 -3.79 3.62
CA GLU A 106 5.74 -2.99 3.81
C GLU A 106 5.73 -2.27 5.17
N GLY A 107 6.12 -2.98 6.24
CA GLY A 107 6.26 -2.38 7.57
C GLY A 107 7.30 -1.26 7.62
N LEU A 108 8.44 -1.44 6.94
CA LEU A 108 9.49 -0.42 6.82
C LEU A 108 9.01 0.80 6.02
N TRP A 109 8.31 0.58 4.90
CA TRP A 109 7.72 1.67 4.11
C TRP A 109 6.66 2.44 4.90
N LEU A 110 5.79 1.75 5.62
CA LEU A 110 4.80 2.38 6.49
C LEU A 110 5.48 3.26 7.55
N ALA A 111 6.49 2.71 8.25
CA ALA A 111 7.24 3.45 9.26
C ALA A 111 7.94 4.68 8.67
N GLY A 112 8.59 4.53 7.51
CA GLY A 112 9.24 5.61 6.78
C GLY A 112 8.27 6.72 6.35
N LEU A 113 7.12 6.35 5.79
CA LEU A 113 6.09 7.31 5.38
C LEU A 113 5.47 8.05 6.56
N LEU A 114 5.24 7.37 7.69
CA LEU A 114 4.75 8.00 8.92
C LEU A 114 5.80 8.98 9.49
N ALA A 115 7.08 8.58 9.52
CA ALA A 115 8.17 9.45 9.96
C ALA A 115 8.31 10.68 9.05
N PHE A 116 8.25 10.48 7.74
CA PHE A 116 8.32 11.58 6.77
C PHE A 116 7.11 12.52 6.89
N TYR A 117 5.91 11.98 7.06
CA TYR A 117 4.72 12.79 7.32
C TYR A 117 4.84 13.61 8.61
N ALA A 118 5.37 13.01 9.68
CA ALA A 118 5.63 13.72 10.93
C ALA A 118 6.66 14.84 10.75
N LEU A 119 7.72 14.61 9.97
CA LEU A 119 8.73 15.62 9.64
C LEU A 119 8.11 16.79 8.85
N LEU A 120 7.35 16.51 7.79
CA LEU A 120 6.67 17.54 6.98
C LEU A 120 5.71 18.39 7.80
N ARG A 121 5.00 17.78 8.76
CA ARG A 121 4.13 18.52 9.68
C ARG A 121 4.89 19.42 10.64
N ARG A 122 6.10 19.03 11.05
CA ARG A 122 6.97 19.86 11.89
C ARG A 122 7.58 21.02 11.11
N THR A 123 8.00 20.81 9.86
CA THR A 123 8.73 21.82 9.07
C THR A 123 7.83 22.73 8.24
N ALA A 124 6.64 22.28 7.84
CA ALA A 124 5.70 23.06 7.04
C ALA A 124 4.25 22.96 7.57
N PRO A 125 3.99 23.38 8.83
CA PRO A 125 2.69 23.21 9.48
C PRO A 125 1.55 23.93 8.74
N GLY A 126 1.83 25.06 8.08
CA GLY A 126 0.84 25.83 7.30
C GLY A 126 0.29 25.10 6.06
N ARG A 127 0.97 24.06 5.56
CA ARG A 127 0.51 23.24 4.41
C ARG A 127 0.01 21.85 4.80
N PHE A 128 0.51 21.29 5.91
CA PHE A 128 0.20 19.91 6.32
C PHE A 128 -0.63 19.79 7.61
N GLY A 129 -0.93 20.90 8.29
CA GLY A 129 -1.74 20.98 9.52
C GLY A 129 -0.98 20.54 10.78
N SER A 130 -1.55 20.82 11.95
CA SER A 130 -1.01 20.46 13.28
C SER A 130 -1.16 18.96 13.60
N LEU A 131 -0.19 18.40 14.36
CA LEU A 131 -0.14 16.98 14.74
C LEU A 131 -1.49 16.50 15.30
N PRO A 132 -1.99 15.30 14.91
CA PRO A 132 -3.11 14.72 15.64
C PRO A 132 -2.58 14.41 17.04
N ALA A 133 -3.37 14.66 18.08
CA ALA A 133 -3.01 14.18 19.41
C ALA A 133 -2.96 12.64 19.34
N PHE A 134 -1.77 12.08 19.12
CA PHE A 134 -1.50 10.67 19.32
C PHE A 134 -1.73 10.42 20.81
N ARG A 135 -2.94 10.01 21.17
CA ARG A 135 -3.21 9.51 22.50
C ARG A 135 -2.57 8.13 22.55
N LEU A 136 -1.45 8.06 23.24
CA LEU A 136 -1.05 6.82 23.89
C LEU A 136 -2.15 6.55 24.92
N ALA A 137 -3.08 5.67 24.55
CA ALA A 137 -4.04 5.12 25.50
C ALA A 137 -3.30 4.14 26.42
#